data_AF-A0A7J2HFT8-F1
#
_entry.id   AF-A0A7J2HFT8-F1
#
_cell.length_a   1.000
_cell.length_b   1.000
_cell.length_c   1.000
_cell.angle_alpha   90.00
_cell.angle_beta   90.00
_cell.angle_gamma   90.00
#
_symmetry.space_group_name_H-M   'P 1'
#
loop_
_entity.id
_entity.type
_entity.pdbx_description
1 polymer ?
#
loop_
_entity_poly.entity_id
_entity_poly.type
_entity_poly.pdbx_seq_one_letter_code
_entity_poly.pdbx_strand_id
1 'polypeptide(L)'
;MEALGKKVKLIEVPNPWKGIEIKPIPEDYEILDRYVIREGLAEVMIATPPGQTVEPTYFAIEVQLSPEEALALEKLKDILSKELEPPKPGEEEDAKRILLETADKVLRKYEKALGRFDEESKNRLFYYLERDMTGFGPLNIMMEDYRIEDISCDGVNVPVYVWHRDYESIPTNVVFTDRDVLDDFIIQLAHKSEKHISSAFPILDAMIYGKHRLAATFREEISPRGSTFTIRKFREKPFSITELIENNLLSPEMAAYF
;
A
#
# COMPACT_ATOMS: atom_id res chain seq x y z
N MET A 1 7.23 30.24 7.79
CA MET A 1 8.30 29.91 8.75
C MET A 1 7.66 29.48 10.05
N GLU A 2 7.52 28.18 10.26
CA GLU A 2 7.58 27.57 11.59
C GLU A 2 8.02 26.13 11.33
N ALA A 3 9.34 25.92 11.34
CA ALA A 3 9.94 24.61 11.11
C ALA A 3 9.63 23.73 12.31
N LEU A 4 8.81 22.69 12.13
CA LEU A 4 8.58 21.65 13.12
C LEU A 4 9.84 20.77 13.23
N GLY A 5 10.90 21.31 13.85
CA GLY A 5 12.12 20.58 14.21
C GLY A 5 11.91 19.65 15.39
N LYS A 6 11.03 18.65 15.25
CA LYS A 6 10.93 17.54 16.21
C LYS A 6 11.79 16.38 15.72
N LYS A 7 12.90 16.12 16.42
CA LYS A 7 13.71 14.90 16.27
C LYS A 7 12.81 13.68 16.35
N VAL A 8 12.86 12.83 15.33
CA VAL A 8 12.12 11.58 15.25
C VAL A 8 12.76 10.61 16.25
N LYS A 9 12.00 10.02 17.18
CA LYS A 9 12.49 8.85 17.93
C LYS A 9 12.52 7.67 16.96
N LEU A 10 13.48 6.74 17.04
CA LEU A 10 13.42 5.48 16.29
C LEU A 10 12.02 4.85 16.43
N ILE A 11 11.25 4.87 15.36
CA ILE A 11 9.99 4.12 15.27
C ILE A 11 10.35 2.87 14.48
N GLU A 12 10.54 1.76 15.19
CA GLU A 12 10.53 0.45 14.55
C GLU A 12 9.15 0.25 13.92
N VAL A 13 9.11 -0.04 12.61
CA VAL A 13 7.87 -0.44 11.96
C VAL A 13 7.85 -1.97 11.95
N PRO A 14 6.89 -2.63 12.62
CA PRO A 14 6.83 -4.08 12.63
C PRO A 14 6.63 -4.57 11.21
N ASN A 15 7.40 -5.58 10.84
CA ASN A 15 7.31 -6.17 9.53
C ASN A 15 6.66 -7.55 9.64
N PRO A 16 5.36 -7.67 9.31
CA PRO A 16 4.67 -8.95 9.33
C PRO A 16 5.04 -9.84 8.14
N TRP A 17 5.84 -9.33 7.20
CA TRP A 17 6.14 -9.98 5.95
C TRP A 17 7.54 -10.57 5.97
N LYS A 18 7.62 -11.90 5.86
CA LYS A 18 8.90 -12.53 5.58
C LYS A 18 9.35 -12.14 4.16
N GLY A 19 10.58 -11.65 4.01
CA GLY A 19 11.16 -11.32 2.71
C GLY A 19 10.77 -9.96 2.11
N ILE A 20 10.04 -9.14 2.87
CA ILE A 20 9.95 -7.69 2.69
C ILE A 20 10.68 -7.07 3.88
N GLU A 21 11.16 -5.85 3.79
CA GLU A 21 11.73 -5.07 4.88
C GLU A 21 11.01 -3.73 4.91
N ILE A 22 10.57 -3.31 6.10
CA ILE A 22 10.05 -1.96 6.34
C ILE A 22 11.12 -1.19 7.11
N LYS A 23 11.81 -0.29 6.41
CA LYS A 23 12.90 0.49 6.99
C LYS A 23 12.37 1.42 8.10
N PRO A 24 13.02 1.47 9.27
CA PRO A 24 12.65 2.41 10.30
C PRO A 24 12.95 3.83 9.83
N ILE A 25 12.27 4.82 10.42
CA ILE A 25 12.62 6.22 10.16
C ILE A 25 13.89 6.55 10.96
N PRO A 26 14.95 7.08 10.31
CA PRO A 26 16.15 7.53 11.01
C PRO A 26 15.87 8.75 11.90
N GLU A 27 16.52 8.83 13.06
CA GLU A 27 16.25 9.88 14.07
C GLU A 27 16.69 11.29 13.66
N ASP A 28 17.66 11.34 12.74
CA ASP A 28 18.30 12.55 12.25
C ASP A 28 17.56 13.18 11.07
N TYR A 29 16.53 12.52 10.54
CA TYR A 29 15.75 13.04 9.43
C TYR A 29 14.87 14.21 9.85
N GLU A 30 14.77 15.20 8.96
CA GLU A 30 13.89 16.36 9.11
C GLU A 30 12.54 16.07 8.45
N ILE A 31 11.45 16.27 9.21
CA ILE A 31 10.09 16.03 8.72
C ILE A 31 9.67 17.18 7.79
N LEU A 32 9.28 16.84 6.56
CA LEU A 32 8.76 17.78 5.57
C LEU A 32 7.24 17.85 5.61
N ASP A 33 6.57 16.69 5.73
CA ASP A 33 5.11 16.60 5.83
C ASP A 33 4.71 15.35 6.62
N ARG A 34 3.52 15.39 7.22
CA ARG A 34 2.92 14.27 7.94
C ARG A 34 1.41 14.38 7.87
N TYR A 35 0.76 13.33 7.39
CA TYR A 35 -0.69 13.28 7.26
C TYR A 35 -1.22 11.87 7.51
N VAL A 36 -2.47 11.82 7.97
CA VAL A 36 -3.16 10.58 8.33
C VAL A 36 -3.81 9.98 7.08
N ILE A 37 -3.66 8.68 6.91
CA ILE A 37 -4.39 7.90 5.88
C ILE A 37 -5.62 7.26 6.51
N ARG A 38 -5.45 6.62 7.67
CA ARG A 38 -6.54 6.11 8.51
C ARG A 38 -6.32 6.51 9.96
N GLU A 39 -7.32 7.14 10.55
CA GLU A 39 -7.23 7.65 11.93
C GLU A 39 -6.84 6.54 12.91
N GLY A 40 -5.75 6.76 13.64
CA GLY A 40 -5.21 5.84 14.65
C GLY A 40 -4.62 4.53 14.11
N LEU A 41 -4.64 4.30 12.79
CA LEU A 41 -4.22 3.03 12.18
C LEU A 41 -3.04 3.19 11.22
N ALA A 42 -3.06 4.22 10.38
CA ALA A 42 -2.07 4.41 9.34
C ALA A 42 -1.83 5.91 9.05
N GLU A 43 -0.57 6.27 8.94
CA GLU A 43 -0.15 7.63 8.57
C GLU A 43 1.05 7.56 7.62
N VAL A 44 1.27 8.69 6.94
CA VAL A 44 2.42 8.91 6.08
C VAL A 44 3.24 10.03 6.67
N MET A 45 4.56 9.84 6.63
CA MET A 45 5.51 10.88 6.94
C MET A 45 6.49 11.02 5.79
N ILE A 46 6.62 12.24 5.27
CA ILE A 46 7.66 12.58 4.31
C ILE A 46 8.78 13.24 5.10
N ALA A 47 9.98 12.66 5.03
CA ALA A 47 11.13 13.18 5.74
C ALA A 47 12.40 13.11 4.87
N THR A 48 13.38 13.94 5.17
CA THR A 48 14.61 14.06 4.38
C THR A 48 15.83 13.93 5.28
N PRO A 49 16.94 13.32 4.82
CA PRO A 49 18.17 13.28 5.60
C PRO A 49 18.71 14.68 5.87
N PRO A 50 19.45 14.88 6.97
CA PRO A 50 20.04 16.17 7.28
C PRO A 50 21.08 16.54 6.22
N GLY A 51 20.97 17.72 5.63
CA GLY A 51 21.86 18.15 4.55
C GLY A 51 21.45 19.45 3.89
N GLN A 52 22.24 19.87 2.90
CA GLN A 52 21.88 21.03 2.06
C GLN A 52 20.89 20.66 0.94
N THR A 53 20.86 19.39 0.55
CA THR A 53 19.98 18.87 -0.50
C THR A 53 18.76 18.23 0.15
N VAL A 54 17.57 18.64 -0.30
CA VAL A 54 16.32 18.00 0.10
C VAL A 54 16.14 16.75 -0.75
N GLU A 55 16.27 15.58 -0.11
CA GLU A 55 16.03 14.26 -0.67
C GLU A 55 14.87 13.60 0.10
N PRO A 56 13.61 13.83 -0.28
CA PRO A 56 12.48 13.31 0.47
C PRO A 56 12.39 11.78 0.37
N THR A 57 11.98 11.15 1.47
CA THR A 57 11.67 9.72 1.56
C THR A 57 10.26 9.58 2.11
N TYR A 58 9.48 8.68 1.51
CA TYR A 58 8.13 8.36 1.93
C TYR A 58 8.15 7.25 2.99
N PHE A 59 7.66 7.54 4.19
CA PHE A 59 7.53 6.55 5.25
C PHE A 59 6.07 6.19 5.45
N ALA A 60 5.72 4.96 5.08
CA ALA A 60 4.45 4.33 5.43
C ALA A 60 4.54 3.84 6.88
N ILE A 61 3.66 4.34 7.75
CA ILE A 61 3.66 4.03 9.18
C ILE A 61 2.31 3.41 9.53
N GLU A 62 2.36 2.18 10.03
CA GLU A 62 1.18 1.43 10.48
C GLU A 62 1.21 1.23 11.99
N VAL A 63 0.03 1.09 12.58
CA VAL A 63 -0.14 0.77 13.99
C VAL A 63 0.44 -0.60 14.31
N GLN A 64 1.19 -0.71 15.41
CA GLN A 64 1.79 -1.98 15.78
C GLN A 64 0.74 -2.94 16.36
N LEU A 65 0.88 -4.22 16.01
CA LEU A 65 0.17 -5.31 16.67
C LEU A 65 0.99 -5.83 17.85
N SER A 66 0.31 -6.09 18.96
CA SER A 66 0.90 -6.88 20.04
C SER A 66 1.16 -8.33 19.59
N PRO A 67 2.03 -9.08 20.26
CA PRO A 67 2.29 -10.48 19.91
C PRO A 67 1.02 -11.35 19.90
N GLU A 68 0.07 -11.06 20.80
CA GLU A 68 -1.22 -11.77 20.87
C GLU A 68 -2.09 -11.46 19.64
N GLU A 69 -2.15 -10.19 19.23
CA GLU A 69 -2.90 -9.77 18.04
C GLU A 69 -2.28 -10.32 16.75
N ALA A 70 -0.95 -10.31 16.64
CA ALA A 70 -0.26 -10.88 15.48
C ALA A 70 -0.59 -12.37 15.31
N LEU A 71 -0.56 -13.14 16.41
CA LEU A 71 -0.94 -14.56 16.40
C LEU A 71 -2.41 -14.78 16.07
N ALA A 72 -3.30 -13.92 16.57
CA ALA A 72 -4.72 -13.98 16.26
C ALA A 72 -4.98 -13.65 14.77
N LEU A 73 -4.29 -12.65 14.23
CA LEU A 73 -4.36 -12.26 12.82
C LEU A 73 -3.97 -13.42 11.89
N GLU A 74 -2.86 -14.10 12.16
CA GLU A 74 -2.44 -15.26 11.35
C GLU A 74 -3.51 -16.36 11.35
N LYS A 75 -4.02 -16.72 12.54
CA LYS A 75 -5.08 -17.73 12.66
C LYS A 75 -6.38 -17.29 11.96
N LEU A 76 -6.73 -16.01 12.03
CA LEU A 76 -7.91 -15.47 11.34
C LEU A 76 -7.74 -15.59 9.83
N LYS A 77 -6.59 -15.20 9.27
CA LYS A 77 -6.29 -15.37 7.84
C LYS A 77 -6.38 -16.84 7.41
N ASP A 78 -5.86 -17.76 8.21
CA ASP A 78 -5.91 -19.21 7.92
C ASP A 78 -7.33 -19.79 7.92
N ILE A 79 -8.23 -19.25 8.74
CA ILE A 79 -9.64 -19.65 8.78
C ILE A 79 -10.39 -19.00 7.61
N LEU A 80 -10.25 -17.69 7.46
CA LEU A 80 -11.00 -16.90 6.48
C LEU A 80 -10.62 -17.26 5.05
N SER A 81 -9.35 -17.57 4.77
CA SER A 81 -8.90 -18.03 3.45
C SER A 81 -9.52 -19.35 2.98
N LYS A 82 -10.10 -20.14 3.89
CA LYS A 82 -10.82 -21.40 3.58
C LYS A 82 -12.32 -21.20 3.43
N GLU A 83 -12.86 -20.16 4.06
CA GLU A 83 -14.30 -19.86 4.07
C GLU A 83 -14.70 -18.85 3.00
N LEU A 84 -13.78 -17.96 2.60
CA LEU A 84 -14.04 -16.86 1.68
C LEU A 84 -13.32 -17.06 0.35
N GLU A 85 -14.02 -16.73 -0.73
CA GLU A 85 -13.42 -16.59 -2.05
C GLU A 85 -12.76 -15.20 -2.19
N PRO A 86 -11.66 -15.07 -2.95
CA PRO A 86 -11.09 -13.78 -3.28
C PRO A 86 -12.10 -12.87 -4.00
N PRO A 87 -12.06 -11.54 -3.78
CA PRO A 87 -12.92 -10.61 -4.50
C PRO A 87 -12.72 -10.68 -6.01
N LYS A 88 -13.81 -10.51 -6.76
CA LYS A 88 -13.73 -10.21 -8.20
C LYS A 88 -13.63 -8.72 -8.44
N PRO A 89 -13.07 -8.27 -9.58
CA PRO A 89 -13.07 -6.85 -9.95
C PRO A 89 -14.51 -6.30 -9.97
N GLY A 90 -14.74 -5.19 -9.27
CA GLY A 90 -16.05 -4.55 -9.12
C GLY A 90 -16.89 -5.01 -7.91
N GLU A 91 -16.45 -6.03 -7.16
CA GLU A 91 -17.10 -6.51 -5.93
C GLU A 91 -16.31 -6.14 -4.66
N GLU A 92 -15.38 -5.20 -4.75
CA GLU A 92 -14.38 -4.96 -3.70
C GLU A 92 -15.03 -4.49 -2.37
N GLU A 93 -15.98 -3.57 -2.44
CA GLU A 93 -16.70 -3.06 -1.26
C GLU A 93 -17.55 -4.14 -0.59
N ASP A 94 -18.22 -4.97 -1.38
CA ASP A 94 -19.02 -6.08 -0.85
C ASP A 94 -18.14 -7.15 -0.23
N ALA A 95 -17.01 -7.49 -0.86
CA ALA A 95 -16.04 -8.44 -0.32
C ALA A 95 -15.41 -7.95 0.99
N LYS A 96 -15.07 -6.65 1.07
CA LYS A 96 -14.60 -6.02 2.31
C LYS A 96 -15.65 -6.13 3.42
N ARG A 97 -16.92 -5.81 3.14
CA ARG A 97 -17.99 -5.93 4.12
C ARG A 97 -18.14 -7.38 4.61
N ILE A 98 -18.19 -8.34 3.69
CA ILE A 98 -18.33 -9.77 4.00
C ILE A 98 -17.14 -10.28 4.83
N LEU A 99 -15.92 -9.87 4.48
CA LEU A 99 -14.71 -10.21 5.21
C LEU A 99 -14.81 -9.76 6.67
N LEU A 100 -15.15 -8.49 6.91
CA LEU A 100 -15.22 -7.93 8.26
C LEU A 100 -16.35 -8.55 9.10
N GLU A 101 -17.53 -8.76 8.50
CA GLU A 101 -18.63 -9.44 9.19
C GLU A 101 -18.29 -10.89 9.55
N THR A 102 -17.57 -11.59 8.68
CA THR A 102 -17.15 -12.97 8.93
C THR A 102 -16.04 -13.01 9.96
N ALA A 103 -15.08 -12.08 9.91
CA ALA A 103 -14.02 -11.94 10.90
C ALA A 103 -14.58 -11.70 12.31
N ASP A 104 -15.57 -10.82 12.47
CA ASP A 104 -16.21 -10.59 13.78
C ASP A 104 -16.92 -11.86 14.29
N LYS A 105 -17.60 -12.62 13.41
CA LYS A 105 -18.22 -13.90 13.77
C LYS A 105 -17.18 -14.93 14.22
N VAL A 106 -16.05 -15.05 13.50
CA VAL A 106 -14.96 -15.98 13.84
C VAL A 106 -14.32 -15.59 15.17
N LEU A 107 -14.04 -14.30 15.40
CA LEU A 107 -13.52 -13.80 16.67
C LEU A 107 -14.43 -14.15 17.85
N ARG A 108 -15.75 -13.95 17.70
CA ARG A 108 -16.73 -14.32 18.75
C ARG A 108 -16.82 -15.83 18.97
N LYS A 109 -16.82 -16.62 17.89
CA LYS A 109 -16.96 -18.08 17.96
C LYS A 109 -15.72 -18.74 18.57
N TYR A 110 -14.54 -18.23 18.26
CA TYR A 110 -13.25 -18.79 18.69
C TYR A 110 -12.54 -17.92 19.74
N GLU A 111 -13.27 -17.12 20.52
CA GLU A 111 -12.73 -16.24 21.58
C GLU A 111 -11.76 -16.99 22.52
N LYS A 112 -12.08 -18.24 22.88
CA LYS A 112 -11.23 -19.06 23.75
C LYS A 112 -9.88 -19.46 23.13
N ALA A 113 -9.81 -19.52 21.80
CA ALA A 113 -8.63 -19.98 21.06
C ALA A 113 -7.81 -18.83 20.44
N LEU A 114 -8.48 -17.71 20.13
CA LEU A 114 -7.89 -16.51 19.55
C LEU A 114 -7.54 -15.45 20.60
N GLY A 115 -8.21 -15.48 21.75
CA GLY A 115 -8.11 -14.43 22.76
C GLY A 115 -9.30 -13.49 22.73
N ARG A 116 -9.41 -12.68 23.78
CA ARG A 116 -10.44 -11.65 23.91
C ARG A 116 -9.84 -10.29 23.62
N PHE A 117 -10.34 -9.66 22.55
CA PHE A 117 -9.87 -8.36 22.09
C PHE A 117 -10.92 -7.29 22.38
N ASP A 118 -10.48 -6.12 22.81
CA ASP A 118 -11.33 -4.93 22.91
C ASP A 118 -11.57 -4.31 21.53
N GLU A 119 -12.40 -3.27 21.47
CA GLU A 119 -12.79 -2.67 20.19
C GLU A 119 -11.61 -2.02 19.46
N GLU A 120 -10.63 -1.46 20.18
CA GLU A 120 -9.42 -0.89 19.59
C GLU A 120 -8.54 -1.98 18.96
N SER A 121 -8.31 -3.08 19.67
CA SER A 121 -7.55 -4.23 19.16
C SER A 121 -8.27 -4.90 17.98
N LYS A 122 -9.60 -5.02 18.03
CA LYS A 122 -10.39 -5.49 16.88
C LYS A 122 -10.24 -4.58 15.67
N ASN A 123 -10.27 -3.27 15.87
CA ASN A 123 -10.09 -2.31 14.78
C ASN A 123 -8.70 -2.47 14.12
N ARG A 124 -7.65 -2.67 14.92
CA ARG A 124 -6.30 -2.99 14.43
C ARG A 124 -6.29 -4.31 13.65
N LEU A 125 -6.87 -5.39 14.20
CA LEU A 125 -6.97 -6.68 13.49
C LEU A 125 -7.73 -6.58 12.16
N PHE A 126 -8.85 -5.86 12.14
CA PHE A 126 -9.67 -5.65 10.96
C PHE A 126 -8.96 -4.83 9.89
N TYR A 127 -8.21 -3.81 10.28
CA TYR A 127 -7.32 -3.07 9.38
C TYR A 127 -6.35 -4.02 8.67
N TYR A 128 -5.62 -4.85 9.42
CA TYR A 128 -4.65 -5.78 8.84
C TYR A 128 -5.30 -6.88 7.99
N LEU A 129 -6.49 -7.37 8.37
CA LEU A 129 -7.24 -8.33 7.56
C LEU A 129 -7.66 -7.72 6.22
N GLU A 130 -8.25 -6.52 6.25
CA GLU A 130 -8.65 -5.80 5.06
C GLU A 130 -7.44 -5.55 4.15
N ARG A 131 -6.34 -5.05 4.74
CA ARG A 131 -5.08 -4.76 4.05
C ARG A 131 -4.54 -5.97 3.29
N ASP A 132 -4.55 -7.14 3.92
CA ASP A 132 -3.84 -8.32 3.44
C ASP A 132 -4.71 -9.23 2.56
N MET A 133 -6.01 -9.34 2.83
CA MET A 133 -6.89 -10.23 2.09
C MET A 133 -7.56 -9.52 0.91
N THR A 134 -8.12 -8.33 1.14
CA THR A 134 -8.84 -7.57 0.11
C THR A 134 -7.98 -6.49 -0.54
N GLY A 135 -7.11 -5.85 0.24
CA GLY A 135 -6.26 -4.73 -0.16
C GLY A 135 -5.00 -5.15 -0.90
N PHE A 136 -3.97 -4.30 -0.80
CA PHE A 136 -2.71 -4.43 -1.53
C PHE A 136 -1.50 -4.79 -0.64
N GLY A 137 -1.76 -5.37 0.54
CA GLY A 137 -0.76 -5.83 1.48
C GLY A 137 0.29 -4.75 1.80
N PRO A 138 1.59 -4.97 1.51
CA PRO A 138 2.65 -4.01 1.81
C PRO A 138 2.51 -2.66 1.07
N LEU A 139 1.74 -2.59 -0.02
CA LEU A 139 1.50 -1.35 -0.76
C LEU A 139 0.24 -0.61 -0.31
N ASN A 140 -0.52 -1.16 0.64
CA ASN A 140 -1.88 -0.69 0.91
C ASN A 140 -1.96 0.79 1.29
N ILE A 141 -1.03 1.29 2.12
CA ILE A 141 -0.97 2.72 2.45
C ILE A 141 -0.77 3.57 1.19
N MET A 142 0.17 3.20 0.32
CA MET A 142 0.44 3.94 -0.93
C MET A 142 -0.75 3.89 -1.89
N MET A 143 -1.49 2.78 -1.88
CA MET A 143 -2.70 2.60 -2.67
C MET A 143 -3.87 3.46 -2.15
N GLU A 144 -4.02 3.60 -0.84
CA GLU A 144 -5.03 4.46 -0.21
C GLU A 144 -4.67 5.95 -0.28
N ASP A 145 -3.38 6.29 -0.40
CA ASP A 145 -2.94 7.68 -0.42
C ASP A 145 -3.29 8.39 -1.74
N TYR A 146 -4.26 9.29 -1.68
CA TYR A 146 -4.71 10.08 -2.83
C TYR A 146 -3.62 10.98 -3.45
N ARG A 147 -2.52 11.25 -2.74
CA ARG A 147 -1.38 12.04 -3.23
C ARG A 147 -0.38 11.24 -4.06
N ILE A 148 -0.49 9.91 -4.06
CA ILE A 148 0.33 9.03 -4.90
C ILE A 148 -0.35 8.80 -6.25
N GLU A 149 0.42 8.95 -7.34
CA GLU A 149 -0.04 8.74 -8.71
C GLU A 149 0.49 7.43 -9.29
N ASP A 150 1.78 7.15 -9.14
CA ASP A 150 2.42 5.92 -9.61
C ASP A 150 3.18 5.25 -8.44
N ILE A 151 3.21 3.92 -8.44
CA ILE A 151 3.99 3.09 -7.50
C ILE A 151 4.83 2.12 -8.32
N SER A 152 6.13 2.08 -8.11
CA SER A 152 7.03 1.21 -8.88
C SER A 152 7.98 0.40 -8.00
N CYS A 153 8.19 -0.86 -8.38
CA CYS A 153 9.19 -1.73 -7.79
C CYS A 153 10.10 -2.24 -8.90
N ASP A 154 11.37 -1.86 -8.84
CA ASP A 154 12.38 -2.16 -9.86
C ASP A 154 13.19 -3.44 -9.55
N GLY A 155 12.73 -4.23 -8.60
CA GLY A 155 13.31 -5.52 -8.21
C GLY A 155 13.68 -5.60 -6.73
N VAL A 156 14.31 -6.71 -6.35
CA VAL A 156 14.70 -6.96 -4.97
C VAL A 156 15.85 -6.06 -4.50
N ASN A 157 15.84 -5.73 -3.22
CA ASN A 157 16.78 -4.84 -2.53
C ASN A 157 16.80 -3.40 -3.10
N VAL A 158 15.79 -3.04 -3.88
CA VAL A 158 15.51 -1.68 -4.30
C VAL A 158 14.24 -1.22 -3.56
N PRO A 159 14.23 -0.03 -2.94
CA PRO A 159 13.02 0.51 -2.36
C PRO A 159 11.90 0.60 -3.41
N VAL A 160 10.67 0.35 -2.99
CA VAL A 160 9.51 0.74 -3.78
C VAL A 160 9.55 2.27 -3.90
N TYR A 161 9.39 2.78 -5.11
CA TYR A 161 9.29 4.20 -5.39
C TYR A 161 7.82 4.59 -5.57
N VAL A 162 7.52 5.83 -5.21
CA VAL A 162 6.22 6.44 -5.48
C VAL A 162 6.40 7.76 -6.20
N TRP A 163 5.49 8.06 -7.12
CA TRP A 163 5.32 9.40 -7.66
C TRP A 163 4.31 10.15 -6.79
N HIS A 164 4.81 10.99 -5.89
CA HIS A 164 4.01 11.84 -5.03
C HIS A 164 3.73 13.18 -5.70
N ARG A 165 2.49 13.69 -5.65
CA ARG A 165 2.09 14.93 -6.34
C ARG A 165 2.94 16.15 -5.99
N ASP A 166 3.34 16.26 -4.73
CA ASP A 166 4.12 17.42 -4.23
C ASP A 166 5.64 17.18 -4.18
N TYR A 167 6.09 15.91 -4.24
CA TYR A 167 7.50 15.54 -4.01
C TYR A 167 8.11 14.75 -5.18
N GLU A 168 7.33 14.49 -6.24
CA GLU A 168 7.71 13.72 -7.42
C GLU A 168 8.16 12.28 -7.07
N SER A 169 9.18 11.76 -7.75
CA SER A 169 9.67 10.40 -7.56
C SER A 169 10.52 10.29 -6.30
N ILE A 170 10.01 9.61 -5.28
CA ILE A 170 10.69 9.44 -3.99
C ILE A 170 10.71 7.98 -3.56
N PRO A 171 11.81 7.50 -2.93
CA PRO A 171 11.86 6.15 -2.38
C PRO A 171 10.95 6.03 -1.17
N THR A 172 10.45 4.83 -0.92
CA THR A 172 9.69 4.49 0.28
C THR A 172 10.53 3.70 1.29
N ASN A 173 9.97 3.50 2.49
CA ASN A 173 10.53 2.57 3.46
C ASN A 173 10.24 1.09 3.16
N VAL A 174 9.49 0.75 2.11
CA VAL A 174 9.15 -0.63 1.77
C VAL A 174 10.17 -1.19 0.77
N VAL A 175 10.80 -2.31 1.11
CA VAL A 175 11.80 -2.98 0.25
C VAL A 175 11.49 -4.47 0.16
N PHE A 176 11.34 -5.01 -1.04
CA PHE A 176 11.30 -6.47 -1.21
C PHE A 176 12.73 -7.00 -1.15
N THR A 177 13.05 -7.88 -0.20
CA THR A 177 14.41 -8.43 -0.05
C THR A 177 14.54 -9.84 -0.63
N ASP A 178 13.43 -10.56 -0.73
CA ASP A 178 13.35 -11.93 -1.23
C ASP A 178 12.69 -11.97 -2.63
N ARG A 179 13.26 -12.76 -3.53
CA ARG A 179 12.80 -12.86 -4.92
C ARG A 179 11.51 -13.65 -5.05
N ASP A 180 11.37 -14.75 -4.33
CA ASP A 180 10.18 -15.59 -4.39
C ASP A 180 8.98 -14.83 -3.81
N VAL A 181 9.20 -14.03 -2.77
CA VAL A 181 8.17 -13.16 -2.19
C VAL A 181 7.70 -12.08 -3.18
N LEU A 182 8.61 -11.47 -3.94
CA LEU A 182 8.25 -10.51 -4.98
C LEU A 182 7.52 -11.17 -6.15
N ASP A 183 7.94 -12.37 -6.56
CA ASP A 183 7.28 -13.18 -7.58
C ASP A 183 5.83 -13.52 -7.16
N ASP A 184 5.66 -14.04 -5.94
CA ASP A 184 4.36 -14.38 -5.37
C ASP A 184 3.45 -13.16 -5.27
N PHE A 185 4.01 -12.01 -4.89
CA PHE A 185 3.25 -10.75 -4.83
C PHE A 185 2.76 -10.32 -6.22
N ILE A 186 3.59 -10.42 -7.26
CA ILE A 186 3.18 -10.11 -8.63
C ILE A 186 2.10 -11.09 -9.12
N ILE A 187 2.20 -12.37 -8.77
CA ILE A 187 1.14 -13.36 -9.07
C ILE A 187 -0.17 -12.97 -8.38
N GLN A 188 -0.13 -12.56 -7.11
CA GLN A 188 -1.31 -12.07 -6.39
C GLN A 188 -1.93 -10.84 -7.06
N LEU A 189 -1.12 -9.87 -7.50
CA LEU A 189 -1.60 -8.70 -8.25
C LEU A 189 -2.22 -9.10 -9.60
N ALA A 190 -1.64 -10.08 -10.30
CA ALA A 190 -2.19 -10.61 -11.54
C ALA A 190 -3.57 -11.24 -11.32
N HIS A 191 -3.72 -12.02 -10.25
CA HIS A 191 -4.99 -12.64 -9.87
C HIS A 191 -6.07 -11.61 -9.54
N LYS A 192 -5.72 -10.51 -8.87
CA LYS A 192 -6.64 -9.37 -8.66
C LYS A 192 -7.10 -8.70 -9.97
N SER A 193 -6.39 -8.95 -11.07
CA SER A 193 -6.76 -8.48 -12.41
C SER A 193 -7.49 -9.53 -13.26
N GLU A 194 -7.84 -10.69 -12.70
CA GLU A 194 -8.32 -11.87 -13.43
C GLU A 194 -7.39 -12.31 -14.59
N LYS A 195 -6.09 -12.05 -14.43
CA LYS A 195 -5.06 -12.43 -15.40
C LYS A 195 -4.01 -13.34 -14.75
N HIS A 196 -3.20 -13.94 -15.60
CA HIS A 196 -2.09 -14.80 -15.19
C HIS A 196 -0.78 -14.28 -15.76
N ILE A 197 0.28 -14.46 -14.99
CA ILE A 197 1.67 -14.16 -15.38
C ILE A 197 2.52 -15.38 -15.05
N SER A 198 3.51 -15.69 -15.88
CA SER A 198 4.37 -16.88 -15.71
C SER A 198 5.68 -16.71 -16.47
N SER A 199 6.65 -17.62 -16.30
CA SER A 199 7.87 -17.59 -17.13
C SER A 199 7.59 -17.72 -18.64
N ALA A 200 6.50 -18.41 -19.03
CA ALA A 200 6.11 -18.53 -20.44
C ALA A 200 5.44 -17.26 -20.98
N PHE A 201 4.77 -16.50 -20.12
CA PHE A 201 4.13 -15.21 -20.41
C PHE A 201 4.57 -14.17 -19.37
N PRO A 202 5.81 -13.66 -19.49
CA PRO A 202 6.43 -12.89 -18.41
C PRO A 202 6.09 -11.40 -18.44
N ILE A 203 5.22 -10.93 -19.34
CA ILE A 203 4.72 -9.54 -19.39
C ILE A 203 3.24 -9.55 -19.04
N LEU A 204 2.85 -8.66 -18.13
CA LEU A 204 1.46 -8.40 -17.80
C LEU A 204 1.16 -6.91 -17.95
N ASP A 205 0.08 -6.60 -18.66
CA ASP A 205 -0.57 -5.29 -18.65
C ASP A 205 -2.06 -5.51 -18.34
N ALA A 206 -2.53 -4.94 -17.24
CA ALA A 206 -3.83 -5.25 -16.68
C ALA A 206 -4.46 -4.06 -15.95
N MET A 207 -5.76 -4.17 -15.66
CA MET A 207 -6.43 -3.31 -14.71
C MET A 207 -6.69 -4.11 -13.44
N ILE A 208 -6.26 -3.57 -12.30
CA ILE A 208 -6.52 -4.09 -10.95
C ILE A 208 -7.69 -3.32 -10.32
N TYR A 209 -8.06 -3.71 -9.10
CA TYR A 209 -9.06 -3.03 -8.29
C TYR A 209 -8.82 -1.51 -8.23
N GLY A 210 -9.91 -0.74 -8.20
CA GLY A 210 -9.85 0.72 -8.33
C GLY A 210 -9.60 1.21 -9.77
N LYS A 211 -9.67 0.30 -10.76
CA LYS A 211 -9.37 0.53 -12.18
C LYS A 211 -7.93 0.96 -12.44
N HIS A 212 -7.03 0.82 -11.47
CA HIS A 212 -5.62 1.17 -11.61
C HIS A 212 -4.95 0.27 -12.65
N ARG A 213 -3.99 0.81 -13.40
CA ARG A 213 -3.27 0.05 -14.41
C ARG A 213 -2.04 -0.61 -13.78
N LEU A 214 -1.91 -1.91 -13.94
CA LEU A 214 -0.76 -2.69 -13.53
C LEU A 214 0.05 -3.07 -14.77
N ALA A 215 1.32 -2.71 -14.78
CA ALA A 215 2.33 -3.28 -15.68
C ALA A 215 3.30 -4.10 -14.83
N ALA A 216 3.57 -5.36 -15.20
CA ALA A 216 4.51 -6.20 -14.48
C ALA A 216 5.36 -7.05 -15.42
N THR A 217 6.59 -7.32 -14.99
CA THR A 217 7.48 -8.30 -15.61
C THR A 217 7.83 -9.39 -14.60
N PHE A 218 7.89 -10.64 -15.07
CA PHE A 218 8.11 -11.80 -14.21
C PHE A 218 9.50 -12.40 -14.41
N ARG A 219 10.18 -12.60 -13.29
CA ARG A 219 11.51 -13.16 -13.15
C ARG A 219 12.56 -12.46 -14.02
N GLU A 220 13.62 -13.18 -14.32
CA GLU A 220 14.76 -12.70 -15.11
C GLU A 220 14.56 -12.91 -16.63
N GLU A 221 13.37 -13.35 -17.07
CA GLU A 221 13.07 -13.60 -18.49
C GLU A 221 13.15 -12.32 -19.33
N ILE A 222 12.87 -11.17 -18.70
CA ILE A 222 12.82 -9.85 -19.34
C ILE A 222 13.68 -8.84 -18.58
N SER A 223 13.59 -8.87 -17.25
CA SER A 223 14.20 -7.90 -16.35
C SER A 223 15.41 -8.53 -15.66
N PRO A 224 16.66 -8.14 -15.97
CA PRO A 224 17.86 -8.80 -15.43
C PRO A 224 17.97 -8.75 -13.90
N ARG A 225 17.26 -7.82 -13.24
CA ARG A 225 17.28 -7.63 -11.78
C ARG A 225 16.16 -8.41 -11.06
N GLY A 226 15.41 -9.24 -11.79
CA GLY A 226 14.26 -9.98 -11.31
C GLY A 226 12.94 -9.28 -11.66
N SER A 227 11.85 -9.80 -11.07
CA SER A 227 10.50 -9.30 -11.34
C SER A 227 10.35 -7.82 -10.99
N THR A 228 9.53 -7.11 -11.76
CA THR A 228 9.22 -5.70 -11.55
C THR A 228 7.74 -5.44 -11.71
N PHE A 229 7.23 -4.38 -11.07
CA PHE A 229 5.88 -3.91 -11.33
C PHE A 229 5.79 -2.39 -11.26
N THR A 230 4.79 -1.85 -11.94
CA THR A 230 4.37 -0.46 -11.84
C THR A 230 2.85 -0.41 -11.80
N ILE A 231 2.31 0.25 -10.79
CA ILE A 231 0.89 0.54 -10.65
C ILE A 231 0.70 2.03 -10.93
N ARG A 232 -0.08 2.35 -11.95
CA ARG A 232 -0.56 3.71 -12.22
C ARG A 232 -1.97 3.87 -11.69
N LYS A 233 -2.12 4.74 -10.71
CA LYS A 233 -3.40 5.03 -10.08
C LYS A 233 -4.22 5.97 -10.95
N PHE A 234 -5.51 5.68 -11.00
CA PHE A 234 -6.49 6.62 -11.55
C PHE A 234 -6.91 7.56 -10.44
N ARG A 235 -7.01 8.85 -10.77
CA ARG A 235 -7.52 9.85 -9.85
C ARG A 235 -8.99 9.55 -9.57
N GLU A 236 -9.36 9.41 -8.30
CA GLU A 236 -10.76 9.24 -7.89
C GLU A 236 -11.61 10.44 -8.28
N LYS A 237 -11.06 11.64 -8.12
CA LYS A 237 -11.66 12.91 -8.58
C LYS A 237 -10.92 13.39 -9.84
N PRO A 238 -11.54 13.28 -11.03
CA PRO A 238 -11.04 13.92 -12.24
C PRO A 238 -10.94 15.44 -12.05
N PHE A 239 -10.07 16.09 -12.82
CA PHE A 239 -10.02 17.54 -12.84
C PHE A 239 -11.36 18.13 -13.28
N SER A 240 -11.87 19.09 -12.51
CA SER A 240 -12.99 19.91 -12.96
C SER A 240 -12.53 20.89 -14.04
N ILE A 241 -13.48 21.38 -14.85
CA ILE A 241 -13.17 22.40 -15.85
C ILE A 241 -12.57 23.66 -15.21
N THR A 242 -13.03 24.03 -14.01
CA THR A 242 -12.50 25.18 -13.27
C THR A 242 -11.09 24.91 -12.78
N GLU A 243 -10.80 23.70 -12.29
CA GLU A 243 -9.45 23.30 -11.89
C GLU A 243 -8.50 23.30 -13.10
N LEU A 244 -8.94 22.87 -14.29
CA LEU A 244 -8.11 22.95 -15.50
C LEU A 244 -7.76 24.40 -15.87
N ILE A 245 -8.70 25.32 -15.71
CA ILE A 245 -8.47 26.76 -15.95
C ILE A 245 -7.52 27.34 -14.91
N GLU A 246 -7.77 27.07 -13.63
CA GLU A 246 -6.93 27.55 -12.52
C GLU A 246 -5.48 27.05 -12.62
N ASN A 247 -5.29 25.81 -13.07
CA ASN A 247 -3.97 25.22 -13.31
C ASN A 247 -3.34 25.65 -14.65
N ASN A 248 -3.96 26.58 -15.39
CA ASN A 248 -3.51 27.05 -16.70
C ASN A 248 -3.34 25.92 -17.75
N LEU A 249 -4.09 24.83 -17.60
CA LEU A 249 -4.12 23.72 -18.54
C LEU A 249 -5.13 23.95 -19.68
N LEU A 250 -6.12 24.82 -19.46
CA LEU A 250 -7.15 25.19 -20.43
C LEU A 250 -7.51 26.68 -20.27
N SER A 251 -7.59 27.46 -21.35
CA SER A 251 -8.02 28.85 -21.22
C SER A 251 -9.54 28.95 -20.98
N PRO A 252 -10.02 30.01 -20.31
CA PRO A 252 -11.45 30.27 -20.15
C PRO A 252 -12.20 30.33 -21.49
N GLU A 253 -11.58 30.90 -22.53
CA GLU A 253 -12.19 31.00 -23.86
C GLU A 253 -12.35 29.63 -24.52
N MET A 254 -11.36 28.74 -24.38
CA MET A 254 -11.46 27.37 -24.88
C MET A 254 -12.52 26.59 -24.08
N ALA A 255 -12.54 26.74 -22.77
CA ALA A 255 -13.55 26.11 -21.91
C ALA A 255 -14.97 26.58 -22.22
N ALA A 256 -15.16 27.84 -22.64
CA ALA A 256 -16.45 28.37 -23.05
C ALA A 256 -16.84 27.99 -24.49
N TYR A 257 -15.85 27.66 -25.34
CA TYR A 257 -16.07 27.28 -26.73
C TYR A 257 -16.56 25.83 -26.89
N PHE A 258 -16.01 24.89 -26.11
CA PHE A 258 -16.39 23.48 -26.10
C PHE A 258 -17.63 23.21 -25.24
#